data_AF-A0A1X7UCZ1-F1
#
_entry.id   AF-A0A1X7UCZ1-F1
#
_cell.length_a   1.000
_cell.length_b   1.000
_cell.length_c   1.000
_cell.angle_alpha   90.00
_cell.angle_beta   90.00
_cell.angle_gamma   90.00
#
_symmetry.space_group_name_H-M   'P 1'
#
loop_
_entity.id
_entity.type
_entity.pdbx_description
1 polymer ?
#
loop_
_entity_poly.entity_id
_entity_poly.type
_entity_poly.pdbx_seq_one_letter_code
_entity_poly.pdbx_strand_id
1 'polypeptide(L)' 'MTRHYIRIYVLKQKSEAFSKFLKWKAQVELESLLKLKVLRTDNRGEYTTTEFNEYVKRGDKACVQCS' A
#
# COMPACT_ATOMS: atom_id res chain seq x y z
N MET A 1 -22.04 2.28 5.06
CA MET A 1 -21.82 1.32 3.95
C MET A 1 -20.34 1.29 3.63
N THR A 2 -19.58 0.39 4.24
CA THR A 2 -18.15 0.18 3.92
C THR A 2 -18.07 -0.58 2.59
N ARG A 3 -17.57 0.05 1.53
CA ARG A 3 -17.24 -0.66 0.29
C ARG A 3 -16.03 -1.55 0.55
N HIS A 4 -16.23 -2.86 0.52
CA HIS A 4 -15.15 -3.83 0.52
C HIS A 4 -14.77 -4.10 -0.92
N TYR A 5 -13.57 -3.71 -1.31
CA TYR A 5 -13.04 -3.92 -2.64
C TYR A 5 -11.74 -4.73 -2.48
N ILE A 6 -11.56 -5.76 -3.30
CA ILE A 6 -10.39 -6.65 -3.27
C ILE A 6 -9.69 -6.55 -4.62
N ARG A 7 -8.37 -6.38 -4.61
CA ARG A 7 -7.50 -6.49 -5.79
C ARG A 7 -6.40 -7.50 -5.49
N ILE A 8 -6.12 -8.35 -6.46
CA ILE A 8 -5.09 -9.39 -6.38
C ILE A 8 -4.04 -9.09 -7.45
N TYR A 9 -2.77 -9.12 -7.06
CA TYR A 9 -1.65 -8.91 -7.96
C TYR A 9 -0.72 -10.11 -7.87
N VAL A 10 -0.46 -10.75 -9.01
CA VAL A 10 0.59 -11.77 -9.11
C VAL A 10 1.93 -11.05 -9.29
N LEU A 11 2.85 -11.27 -8.36
CA LEU A 11 4.20 -10.70 -8.39
C LEU A 11 5.19 -11.79 -8.82
N LYS A 12 6.16 -11.44 -9.67
CA LYS A 12 7.25 -12.36 -10.02
C LYS A 12 8.34 -12.37 -8.96
N GLN A 13 8.59 -11.22 -8.34
CA GLN A 13 9.59 -11.05 -7.28
C GLN A 13 9.03 -10.19 -6.15
N LYS A 14 9.47 -10.43 -4.91
CA LYS A 14 9.01 -9.65 -3.73
C LYS A 14 9.34 -8.16 -3.84
N SER A 15 10.44 -7.80 -4.52
CA SER A 15 10.85 -6.41 -4.79
C SER A 15 9.85 -5.62 -5.65
N GLU A 16 9.01 -6.29 -6.44
CA GLU A 16 8.01 -5.61 -7.29
C GLU A 16 6.82 -5.06 -6.48
N ALA A 17 6.67 -5.48 -5.23
CA ALA A 17 5.52 -5.15 -4.39
C ALA A 17 5.31 -3.63 -4.25
N PHE A 18 6.39 -2.88 -3.98
CA PHE A 18 6.30 -1.43 -3.79
C PHE A 18 5.91 -0.70 -5.08
N SER A 19 6.52 -1.07 -6.21
CA SER A 19 6.17 -0.49 -7.52
C SER A 19 4.71 -0.73 -7.90
N LYS A 20 4.20 -1.95 -7.66
CA LYS A 20 2.79 -2.29 -7.90
C LYS A 20 1.85 -1.57 -6.94
N PHE A 21 2.25 -1.42 -5.67
CA PHE A 21 1.51 -0.64 -4.69
C PHE A 21 1.34 0.82 -5.10
N LEU A 22 2.39 1.48 -5.62
CA LEU A 22 2.29 2.86 -6.10
C LEU A 22 1.32 3.01 -7.28
N LYS A 23 1.39 2.10 -8.25
CA LYS A 23 0.45 2.06 -9.38
C LYS A 23 -0.98 1.87 -8.91
N TRP A 24 -1.17 0.93 -7.99
CA TRP A 24 -2.46 0.66 -7.39
C TRP A 24 -3.03 1.88 -6.65
N LYS A 25 -2.23 2.53 -5.81
CA LYS A 25 -2.62 3.74 -5.08
C LYS A 25 -3.11 4.81 -6.06
N ALA A 26 -2.32 5.11 -7.09
CA ALA A 26 -2.67 6.14 -8.08
C ALA A 26 -4.01 5.82 -8.77
N GLN A 27 -4.22 4.55 -9.12
CA GLN A 27 -5.46 4.11 -9.75
C GLN A 27 -6.67 4.24 -8.82
N VAL A 28 -6.55 3.81 -7.56
CA VAL A 28 -7.66 3.91 -6.59
C VAL A 28 -7.98 5.37 -6.24
N GLU A 29 -6.96 6.21 -6.08
CA GLU A 29 -7.17 7.63 -5.78
C GLU A 29 -7.84 8.36 -6.96
N LEU A 30 -7.51 7.98 -8.20
CA LEU A 30 -8.17 8.49 -9.40
C LEU A 30 -9.62 8.00 -9.50
N GLU A 31 -9.87 6.70 -9.35
CA GLU A 31 -11.21 6.10 -9.48
C GLU A 31 -12.16 6.54 -8.36
N SER A 32 -11.65 6.70 -7.14
CA SER A 32 -12.47 7.12 -6.00
C SER A 32 -12.53 8.64 -5.82
N LEU A 33 -11.63 9.40 -6.47
CA LEU A 33 -11.38 10.82 -6.20
C LEU A 33 -11.04 11.11 -4.73
N LEU A 34 -10.62 10.09 -3.97
CA LEU A 34 -10.29 10.17 -2.56
C LEU A 34 -8.82 9.81 -2.35
N LYS A 35 -8.14 10.57 -1.48
CA LYS A 35 -6.79 10.23 -1.05
C LYS A 35 -6.84 9.10 -0.02
N LEU A 36 -6.02 8.07 -0.22
CA LEU A 36 -5.93 6.97 0.76
C LEU A 36 -5.17 7.48 1.99
N LYS A 37 -5.78 7.40 3.17
CA LYS A 37 -5.25 8.02 4.40
C LYS A 37 -4.37 7.09 5.23
N VAL A 38 -4.79 5.82 5.32
CA VAL A 38 -4.15 4.81 6.16
C VAL A 38 -3.88 3.58 5.31
N LEU A 39 -2.66 3.07 5.40
CA LEU A 39 -2.31 1.74 4.90
C LEU A 39 -2.24 0.80 6.11
N ARG A 40 -3.00 -0.31 6.08
CA ARG A 40 -2.83 -1.40 7.05
C ARG A 40 -2.11 -2.54 6.37
N THR A 41 -1.03 -2.97 6.96
CA THR A 41 -0.30 -4.18 6.57
C THR A 41 -0.38 -5.16 7.74
N ASP A 42 -0.74 -6.41 7.46
CA ASP A 42 -0.79 -7.51 8.42
C ASP A 42 0.59 -8.14 8.68
N ASN A 43 1.62 -7.53 8.10
CA ASN A 43 2.74 -8.33 7.67
C ASN A 43 3.89 -8.29 8.68
N ARG A 44 4.26 -9.49 9.16
CA ARG A 44 5.42 -9.82 10.00
C ARG A 44 6.78 -9.49 9.36
N GLY A 45 6.90 -8.36 8.65
CA GLY A 45 8.16 -7.83 8.11
C GLY A 45 8.51 -8.25 6.67
N GLU A 46 7.79 -9.19 6.05
CA GLU A 46 8.24 -9.77 4.75
C GLU A 46 8.11 -8.85 3.53
N TYR A 47 7.23 -7.85 3.58
CA TYR A 47 6.95 -6.91 2.48
C TYR A 47 7.33 -5.48 2.87
N THR A 48 7.93 -5.28 4.04
CA THR A 48 8.40 -3.97 4.50
C THR A 48 9.80 -3.73 3.93
N THR A 49 9.89 -3.57 2.61
CA THR A 49 11.14 -3.15 1.96
C THR A 49 11.54 -1.76 2.46
N THR A 50 12.84 -1.42 2.39
CA THR A 50 13.38 -0.10 2.73
C THR A 50 12.56 1.03 2.11
N GLU A 51 12.06 0.81 0.89
CA GLU A 51 11.24 1.73 0.12
C GLU A 51 9.90 2.06 0.80
N PHE A 52 9.22 1.07 1.40
CA PHE A 52 8.00 1.31 2.17
C PHE A 52 8.27 2.14 3.42
N ASN A 53 9.39 1.89 4.10
CA ASN A 53 9.79 2.65 5.28
C ASN A 53 10.14 4.11 4.92
N GLU A 54 10.86 4.32 3.82
CA GLU A 54 11.14 5.66 3.29
C GLU A 54 9.85 6.38 2.87
N TYR A 55 8.92 5.67 2.25
CA TYR A 55 7.62 6.21 1.85
C TYR A 55 6.79 6.71 3.04
N VAL A 56 6.77 5.96 4.14
CA VAL A 56 6.09 6.36 5.38
C VAL A 56 6.82 7.53 6.05
N LYS A 57 8.16 7.50 6.10
CA LYS A 57 8.98 8.59 6.67
C LYS A 57 8.82 9.91 5.92
N ARG A 58 8.58 9.87 4.61
CA ARG A 58 8.34 11.07 3.79
C ARG A 58 7.04 11.79 4.16
N GLY A 59 6.21 11.20 5.03
CA GLY A 59 4.97 11.82 5.51
C GLY A 59 3.81 11.69 4.52
N ASP A 60 3.97 10.92 3.45
CA ASP A 60 2.94 10.75 2.43
C ASP A 60 1.72 9.98 2.97
N LYS A 61 1.91 9.02 3.91
CA LYS A 61 0.83 8.23 4.59
C LYS A 61 1.24 7.62 5.94
N ALA A 62 0.25 7.44 6.83
CA ALA A 62 0.40 6.63 8.03
C ALA A 62 0.25 5.13 7.67
N CYS A 63 1.33 4.37 7.80
CA CYS A 63 1.27 2.91 7.84
C CYS A 63 0.94 2.48 9.28
N VAL A 64 -0.23 1.89 9.47
CA VAL A 64 -0.60 1.29 10.75
C VAL A 64 -0.27 -0.20 10.63
N GLN A 65 0.85 -0.59 11.24
CA GLN A 65 1.11 -2.00 11.50
C GLN A 65 0.10 -2.45 12.56
N CYS A 66 -0.74 -3.44 12.24
CA CYS A 66 -1.49 -4.12 13.27
C CYS A 66 -0.54 -5.11 13.96
N SER A 67 -0.30 -4.87 15.25
CA SER A 67 0.37 -5.77 16.19
C SER A 67 -0.38 -7.08 16.36
#